data_AF-A0A4D4KUL2-F1
#
_entry.id   AF-A0A4D4KUL2-F1
#
_cell.length_a   1.000
_cell.length_b   1.000
_cell.length_c   1.000
_cell.angle_alpha   90.00
_cell.angle_beta   90.00
_cell.angle_gamma   90.00
#
_symmetry.space_group_name_H-M   'P 1'
#
loop_
_entity.id
_entity.type
_entity.pdbx_description
1 polymer ?
#
loop_
_entity_poly.entity_id
_entity_poly.type
_entity_poly.pdbx_seq_one_letter_code
_entity_poly.pdbx_strand_id
1 'polypeptide(L)'
;MGLFDGAAGQGELASTAHVAKLLRAPVVLVVDASSQSRSVAALVHGFASWDPEVRVAGVILNKVASDRHEAMLREALEGCGVPVFGALRRTRAVRAPSRHLGLVPVAERHAEAVDSAAALAARVREGCDLDGLLALARGAPPLSGRAWDPEEEIRRAMDAVPGAGARETGRRGRWSPWRAGPRSPSRTRSTPSCSRRPGRGSFPSTRFGTSASPRAPAVW
;
A
#
# COMPACT_ATOMS: atom_id res chain seq x y z
N MET A 1 -3.92 3.73 -0.41
CA MET A 1 -4.28 3.88 -1.83
C MET A 1 -5.11 2.66 -2.20
N GLY A 2 -6.31 2.89 -2.75
CA GLY A 2 -7.21 1.88 -3.27
C GLY A 2 -6.94 1.55 -4.73
N LEU A 3 -7.83 0.75 -5.33
CA LEU A 3 -7.70 0.20 -6.68
C LEU A 3 -7.55 1.29 -7.77
N PHE A 4 -8.35 2.35 -7.67
CA PHE A 4 -8.41 3.44 -8.67
C PHE A 4 -7.57 4.67 -8.30
N ASP A 5 -6.83 4.63 -7.18
CA ASP A 5 -6.06 5.78 -6.71
C ASP A 5 -4.74 5.88 -7.47
N GLY A 6 -4.72 6.70 -8.53
CA GLY A 6 -3.55 6.97 -9.36
C GLY A 6 -2.65 8.11 -8.86
N ALA A 7 -1.68 8.49 -9.68
CA ALA A 7 -0.83 9.64 -9.43
C ALA A 7 -1.67 10.93 -9.38
N ALA A 8 -1.43 11.75 -8.35
CA ALA A 8 -2.22 12.96 -8.10
C ALA A 8 -2.27 13.87 -9.34
N GLY A 9 -3.50 14.24 -9.73
CA GLY A 9 -3.75 15.14 -10.86
C GLY A 9 -3.80 14.48 -12.24
N GLN A 10 -3.65 13.16 -12.35
CA GLN A 10 -3.67 12.43 -13.63
C GLN A 10 -4.76 11.34 -13.69
N GLY A 11 -5.78 11.44 -12.84
CA GLY A 11 -6.89 10.48 -12.80
C GLY A 11 -6.43 9.07 -12.42
N GLU A 12 -6.81 8.08 -13.23
CA GLU A 12 -6.48 6.66 -13.04
C GLU A 12 -4.99 6.33 -13.35
N LEU A 13 -4.24 7.25 -13.99
CA LEU A 13 -2.86 6.99 -14.40
C LEU A 13 -2.00 6.51 -13.22
N ALA A 14 -1.29 5.42 -13.42
CA ALA A 14 -0.45 4.75 -12.43
C ALA A 14 -1.21 4.20 -11.19
N SER A 15 -2.54 4.05 -11.26
CA SER A 15 -3.31 3.28 -10.28
C SER A 15 -3.14 1.77 -10.48
N THR A 16 -3.62 0.98 -9.53
CA THR A 16 -3.65 -0.49 -9.66
C THR A 16 -4.60 -0.92 -10.78
N ALA A 17 -5.73 -0.23 -10.96
CA ALA A 17 -6.66 -0.45 -12.07
C ALA A 17 -5.98 -0.25 -13.42
N HIS A 18 -5.22 0.84 -13.58
CA HIS A 18 -4.51 1.13 -14.82
C HIS A 18 -3.51 0.01 -15.17
N VAL A 19 -2.73 -0.46 -14.17
CA VAL A 19 -1.80 -1.58 -14.37
C VAL A 19 -2.56 -2.87 -14.70
N ALA A 20 -3.68 -3.15 -14.02
CA ALA A 20 -4.49 -4.33 -14.30
C ALA A 20 -5.03 -4.33 -15.74
N LYS A 21 -5.47 -3.17 -16.27
CA LYS A 21 -5.90 -3.03 -17.67
C LYS A 21 -4.76 -3.27 -18.65
N LEU A 22 -3.58 -2.68 -18.41
CA LEU A 22 -2.39 -2.87 -19.25
C LEU A 22 -1.96 -4.35 -19.33
N LEU A 23 -1.99 -5.04 -18.18
CA LEU A 23 -1.63 -6.47 -18.10
C LEU A 23 -2.80 -7.39 -18.49
N ARG A 24 -4.01 -6.85 -18.66
CA ARG A 24 -5.27 -7.61 -18.73
C ARG A 24 -5.38 -8.64 -17.61
N ALA A 25 -4.88 -8.28 -16.43
CA ALA A 25 -4.77 -9.16 -15.29
C ALA A 25 -6.09 -9.20 -14.51
N PRO A 26 -6.54 -10.38 -14.05
CA PRO A 26 -7.64 -10.45 -13.11
C PRO A 26 -7.27 -9.82 -11.77
N VAL A 27 -8.19 -9.08 -11.19
CA VAL A 27 -8.04 -8.41 -9.89
C VAL A 27 -8.76 -9.22 -8.81
N VAL A 28 -8.05 -9.47 -7.71
CA VAL A 28 -8.63 -10.04 -6.49
C VAL A 28 -8.64 -8.97 -5.41
N LEU A 29 -9.82 -8.62 -4.91
CA LEU A 29 -9.97 -7.64 -3.85
C LEU A 29 -9.65 -8.25 -2.49
N VAL A 30 -8.88 -7.55 -1.66
CA VAL A 30 -8.70 -7.93 -0.25
C VAL A 30 -9.51 -6.97 0.60
N VAL A 31 -10.62 -7.44 1.16
CA VAL A 31 -11.59 -6.59 1.87
C VAL A 31 -11.49 -6.79 3.37
N ASP A 32 -11.40 -5.70 4.14
CA ASP A 32 -11.47 -5.75 5.60
C ASP A 32 -12.90 -6.01 6.06
N ALA A 33 -13.15 -7.21 6.59
CA ALA A 33 -14.46 -7.64 7.04
C ALA A 33 -14.69 -7.38 8.55
N SER A 34 -13.76 -6.76 9.27
CA SER A 34 -13.79 -6.71 10.75
C SER A 34 -15.06 -6.11 11.37
N SER A 35 -15.76 -5.22 10.65
CA SER A 35 -17.02 -4.61 11.06
C SER A 35 -18.10 -4.66 9.97
N GLN A 36 -17.97 -5.58 9.01
CA GLN A 36 -18.90 -5.71 7.89
C GLN A 36 -19.76 -6.96 8.03
N SER A 37 -20.94 -6.93 7.41
CA SER A 37 -21.78 -8.11 7.22
C SER A 37 -22.30 -8.06 5.79
N ARG A 38 -23.56 -7.75 5.56
CA ARG A 38 -24.15 -7.68 4.21
C ARG A 38 -23.58 -6.52 3.36
N SER A 39 -23.10 -5.44 4.00
CA SER A 39 -22.54 -4.28 3.28
C SER A 39 -21.26 -4.59 2.46
N VAL A 40 -20.59 -5.72 2.75
CA VAL A 40 -19.45 -6.18 1.94
C VAL A 40 -19.85 -6.41 0.48
N ALA A 41 -21.09 -6.86 0.26
CA ALA A 41 -21.66 -7.11 -1.05
C ALA A 41 -21.79 -5.82 -1.86
N ALA A 42 -22.31 -4.75 -1.25
CA ALA A 42 -22.43 -3.45 -1.90
C ALA A 42 -21.05 -2.86 -2.26
N LEU A 43 -20.05 -3.04 -1.39
CA LEU A 43 -18.68 -2.61 -1.65
C LEU A 43 -18.09 -3.38 -2.85
N VAL A 44 -18.11 -4.71 -2.80
CA VAL A 44 -17.55 -5.56 -3.86
C VAL A 44 -18.27 -5.34 -5.19
N HIS A 45 -19.60 -5.28 -5.17
CA HIS A 45 -20.41 -4.95 -6.35
C HIS A 45 -20.02 -3.59 -6.91
N GLY A 46 -19.90 -2.56 -6.07
CA GLY A 46 -19.50 -1.22 -6.50
C GLY A 46 -18.15 -1.24 -7.21
N PHE A 47 -17.13 -1.90 -6.67
CA PHE A 47 -15.84 -2.04 -7.33
C PHE A 47 -15.91 -2.85 -8.63
N ALA A 48 -16.70 -3.93 -8.66
CA ALA A 48 -16.85 -4.79 -9.82
C ALA A 48 -17.61 -4.12 -10.98
N SER A 49 -18.55 -3.21 -10.68
CA SER A 49 -19.37 -2.52 -11.69
C SER A 49 -18.85 -1.13 -12.07
N TRP A 50 -17.88 -0.58 -11.32
CA TRP A 50 -17.41 0.80 -11.50
C TRP A 50 -16.75 1.02 -12.86
N ASP A 51 -15.87 0.10 -13.24
CA ASP A 51 -15.08 0.17 -14.46
C ASP A 51 -15.12 -1.18 -15.19
N PRO A 52 -15.87 -1.29 -16.31
CA PRO A 52 -16.03 -2.54 -17.03
C PRO A 52 -14.73 -3.13 -17.61
N GLU A 53 -13.68 -2.33 -17.78
CA GLU A 53 -12.39 -2.83 -18.25
C GLU A 53 -11.57 -3.50 -17.15
N VAL A 54 -11.90 -3.24 -15.87
CA VAL A 54 -11.24 -3.86 -14.72
C VAL A 54 -11.95 -5.16 -14.35
N ARG A 55 -11.30 -6.29 -14.65
CA ARG A 55 -11.81 -7.61 -14.32
C ARG A 55 -11.63 -7.94 -12.83
N VAL A 56 -12.58 -7.52 -11.99
CA VAL A 56 -12.68 -7.99 -10.60
C VAL A 56 -13.14 -9.44 -10.61
N ALA A 57 -12.19 -10.35 -10.43
CA ALA A 57 -12.40 -11.79 -10.61
C ALA A 57 -12.58 -12.55 -9.29
N GLY A 58 -12.38 -11.89 -8.14
CA GLY A 58 -12.61 -12.53 -6.85
C GLY A 58 -12.34 -11.63 -5.65
N VAL A 59 -12.57 -12.17 -4.47
CA VAL A 59 -12.34 -11.50 -3.19
C VAL A 59 -11.71 -12.43 -2.15
N ILE A 60 -10.85 -11.86 -1.31
CA ILE A 60 -10.33 -12.45 -0.08
C ILE A 60 -10.83 -11.59 1.08
N LEU A 61 -11.52 -12.24 2.02
CA LEU A 61 -12.04 -11.60 3.22
C LEU A 61 -10.95 -11.55 4.29
N ASN A 62 -10.57 -10.37 4.74
CA ASN A 62 -9.56 -10.19 5.76
C ASN A 62 -10.19 -9.86 7.12
N LYS A 63 -9.53 -10.26 8.21
CA LYS A 63 -9.94 -10.00 9.60
C LYS A 63 -11.34 -10.53 9.95
N VAL A 64 -11.72 -11.68 9.40
CA VAL A 64 -12.99 -12.35 9.72
C VAL A 64 -12.99 -12.80 11.19
N ALA A 65 -14.11 -12.60 11.88
CA ALA A 65 -14.20 -12.79 13.34
C ALA A 65 -14.44 -14.25 13.77
N SER A 66 -15.22 -15.01 13.00
CA SER A 66 -15.64 -16.39 13.32
C SER A 66 -16.18 -17.09 12.07
N ASP A 67 -16.42 -18.41 12.16
CA ASP A 67 -16.99 -19.21 11.06
C ASP A 67 -18.40 -18.74 10.69
N ARG A 68 -19.23 -18.41 11.69
CA ARG A 68 -20.56 -17.83 11.47
C ARG A 68 -20.46 -16.50 10.71
N HIS A 69 -19.48 -15.66 11.07
CA HIS A 69 -19.26 -14.40 10.38
C HIS A 69 -18.85 -14.63 8.92
N GLU A 70 -17.96 -15.59 8.66
CA GLU A 70 -17.61 -15.98 7.29
C GLU A 70 -18.81 -16.44 6.47
N ALA A 71 -19.65 -17.31 7.03
CA ALA A 71 -20.84 -17.80 6.33
C ALA A 71 -21.76 -16.64 5.90
N MET A 72 -22.00 -15.68 6.81
CA MET A 72 -22.80 -14.48 6.50
C MET A 72 -22.16 -13.61 5.41
N LEU A 73 -20.83 -13.48 5.39
CA LEU A 73 -20.11 -12.72 4.35
C LEU A 73 -20.18 -13.41 2.99
N ARG A 74 -20.02 -14.75 2.96
CA ARG A 74 -20.12 -15.54 1.73
C ARG A 74 -21.52 -15.49 1.15
N GLU A 75 -22.55 -15.71 1.99
CA GLU A 75 -23.96 -15.57 1.61
C GLU A 75 -24.25 -14.19 1.01
N ALA A 76 -23.73 -13.12 1.63
CA ALA A 76 -23.91 -11.77 1.10
C ALA A 76 -23.29 -11.58 -0.29
N LEU A 77 -22.19 -12.27 -0.59
CA LEU A 77 -21.42 -12.14 -1.84
C LEU A 77 -21.93 -13.05 -2.96
N GLU A 78 -22.71 -14.08 -2.67
CA GLU A 78 -23.31 -14.98 -3.69
C GLU A 78 -24.08 -14.19 -4.75
N GLY A 79 -24.86 -13.19 -4.33
CA GLY A 79 -25.63 -12.33 -5.24
C GLY A 79 -24.80 -11.37 -6.09
N CYS A 80 -23.52 -11.16 -5.76
CA CYS A 80 -22.63 -10.27 -6.52
C CYS A 80 -21.94 -10.97 -7.70
N GLY A 81 -22.00 -12.30 -7.78
CA GLY A 81 -21.31 -13.07 -8.83
C GLY A 81 -19.78 -13.05 -8.74
N VAL A 82 -19.21 -12.57 -7.64
CA VAL A 82 -17.76 -12.51 -7.42
C VAL A 82 -17.36 -13.63 -6.45
N PRO A 83 -16.50 -14.59 -6.87
CA PRO A 83 -16.14 -15.72 -6.03
C PRO A 83 -15.24 -15.29 -4.86
N VAL A 84 -15.41 -15.98 -3.72
CA VAL A 84 -14.60 -15.77 -2.51
C VAL A 84 -13.48 -16.81 -2.45
N PHE A 85 -12.27 -16.40 -2.78
CA PHE A 85 -11.08 -17.27 -2.79
C PHE A 85 -10.50 -17.54 -1.40
N GLY A 86 -10.92 -16.82 -0.37
CA GLY A 86 -10.40 -17.08 0.98
C GLY A 86 -10.95 -16.17 2.05
N ALA A 87 -10.73 -16.58 3.29
CA ALA A 87 -11.07 -15.84 4.50
C ALA A 87 -9.96 -15.95 5.54
N LEU A 88 -9.35 -14.82 5.89
CA LEU A 88 -8.31 -14.72 6.89
C LEU A 88 -8.91 -14.28 8.23
N ARG A 89 -8.76 -15.13 9.26
CA ARG A 89 -9.20 -14.83 10.62
C ARG A 89 -8.41 -13.68 11.23
N ARG A 90 -9.07 -12.85 12.03
CA ARG A 90 -8.42 -11.77 12.77
C ARG A 90 -7.40 -12.34 13.75
N THR A 91 -6.17 -11.84 13.72
CA THR A 91 -5.11 -12.23 14.66
C THR A 91 -4.39 -11.04 15.26
N ARG A 92 -4.02 -11.15 16.53
CA ARG A 92 -3.13 -10.18 17.20
C ARG A 92 -1.65 -10.57 17.07
N ALA A 93 -1.37 -11.81 16.67
CA ALA A 93 -0.05 -12.43 16.76
C ALA A 93 0.90 -12.04 15.61
N VAL A 94 0.43 -11.33 14.59
CA VAL A 94 1.25 -10.98 13.43
C VAL A 94 1.28 -9.47 13.27
N ARG A 95 2.40 -8.87 13.68
CA ARG A 95 2.73 -7.48 13.34
C ARG A 95 3.83 -7.51 12.29
N ALA A 96 3.49 -7.04 11.09
CA ALA A 96 4.42 -6.39 10.16
C ALA A 96 5.35 -5.42 10.91
N PRO A 97 6.67 -5.63 11.14
CA PRO A 97 7.50 -4.58 11.70
C PRO A 97 7.48 -3.39 10.74
N SER A 98 6.77 -2.32 11.08
CA SER A 98 6.66 -1.14 10.23
C SER A 98 8.01 -0.43 10.20
N ARG A 99 8.67 -0.43 9.04
CA ARG A 99 9.82 0.44 8.80
C ARG A 99 9.29 1.82 8.47
N HIS A 100 8.98 2.62 9.48
CA HIS A 100 8.38 3.95 9.27
C HIS A 100 9.19 4.89 8.36
N LEU A 101 10.46 4.57 8.07
CA LEU A 101 11.30 5.30 7.12
C LEU A 101 12.17 4.41 6.21
N GLY A 102 11.95 3.08 6.18
CA GLY A 102 12.79 2.16 5.38
C GLY A 102 14.25 2.02 5.86
N LEU A 103 14.65 2.73 6.92
CA LEU A 103 16.05 2.89 7.38
C LEU A 103 16.66 1.68 8.08
N VAL A 104 15.93 0.57 8.25
CA VAL A 104 16.50 -0.63 8.87
C VAL A 104 16.72 -1.70 7.80
N PRO A 105 17.99 -2.04 7.48
CA PRO A 105 18.34 -3.08 6.53
C PRO A 105 17.75 -4.43 6.90
N VAL A 106 17.45 -5.27 5.90
CA VAL A 106 16.95 -6.65 6.07
C VAL A 106 17.87 -7.49 6.97
N ALA A 107 19.17 -7.18 6.98
CA ALA A 107 20.19 -7.90 7.74
C ALA A 107 20.04 -7.82 9.27
N GLU A 108 19.45 -6.75 9.80
CA GLU A 108 19.45 -6.50 11.26
C GLU A 108 18.26 -7.15 12.01
N ARG A 109 17.25 -7.65 11.28
CA ARG A 109 16.06 -8.34 11.85
C ARG A 109 15.66 -9.58 11.07
N HIS A 110 16.64 -10.34 10.60
CA HIS A 110 16.41 -11.43 9.66
C HIS A 110 15.54 -12.56 10.24
N ALA A 111 15.83 -13.03 11.46
CA ALA A 111 15.11 -14.17 12.06
C ALA A 111 13.63 -13.85 12.33
N GLU A 112 13.34 -12.75 13.04
CA GLU A 112 11.95 -12.34 13.35
C GLU A 112 11.12 -12.06 12.09
N ALA A 113 11.74 -11.48 11.05
CA ALA A 113 11.08 -11.22 9.77
C ALA A 113 10.76 -12.52 9.03
N VAL A 114 11.67 -13.49 9.03
CA VAL A 114 11.47 -14.81 8.42
C VAL A 114 10.36 -15.58 9.15
N ASP A 115 10.37 -15.60 10.48
CA ASP A 115 9.35 -16.27 11.27
C ASP A 115 7.96 -15.63 11.07
N SER A 116 7.92 -14.29 11.02
CA SER A 116 6.68 -13.55 10.73
C SER A 116 6.15 -13.85 9.33
N ALA A 117 7.02 -13.93 8.32
CA ALA A 117 6.65 -14.28 6.96
C ALA A 117 6.16 -15.74 6.87
N ALA A 118 6.81 -16.67 7.56
CA ALA A 118 6.38 -18.07 7.63
C ALA A 118 4.99 -18.22 8.27
N ALA A 119 4.74 -17.50 9.38
CA ALA A 119 3.44 -17.49 10.04
C ALA A 119 2.33 -16.88 9.16
N LEU A 120 2.63 -15.81 8.41
CA LEU A 120 1.72 -15.24 7.41
C LEU A 120 1.42 -16.22 6.28
N ALA A 121 2.46 -16.85 5.74
CA ALA A 121 2.34 -17.80 4.65
C ALA A 121 1.50 -19.02 5.05
N ALA A 122 1.66 -19.53 6.28
CA ALA A 122 0.84 -20.62 6.81
C ALA A 122 -0.65 -20.23 6.86
N ARG A 123 -0.96 -19.02 7.34
CA ARG A 123 -2.34 -18.51 7.39
C ARG A 123 -2.97 -18.34 6.01
N VAL A 124 -2.19 -17.86 5.05
CA VAL A 124 -2.66 -17.72 3.67
C VAL A 124 -2.89 -19.10 3.04
N ARG A 125 -2.00 -20.07 3.28
CA ARG A 125 -2.19 -21.46 2.82
C ARG A 125 -3.44 -22.12 3.41
N GLU A 126 -3.73 -21.88 4.69
CA GLU A 126 -4.89 -22.46 5.35
C GLU A 126 -6.20 -21.75 4.97
N GLY A 127 -6.16 -20.42 4.83
CA GLY A 127 -7.35 -19.59 4.66
C GLY A 127 -7.72 -19.23 3.23
N CYS A 128 -6.88 -19.56 2.24
CA CYS A 128 -7.11 -19.20 0.83
C CYS A 128 -6.94 -20.40 -0.11
N ASP A 129 -7.79 -20.46 -1.12
CA ASP A 129 -7.67 -21.35 -2.28
C ASP A 129 -6.52 -20.86 -3.19
N LEU A 130 -5.31 -21.33 -2.90
CA LEU A 130 -4.12 -20.96 -3.65
C LEU A 130 -4.13 -21.53 -5.08
N ASP A 131 -4.70 -22.71 -5.27
CA ASP A 131 -4.77 -23.34 -6.58
C ASP A 131 -5.72 -22.55 -7.49
N GLY A 132 -6.88 -22.13 -6.97
CA GLY A 132 -7.81 -21.25 -7.66
C GLY A 132 -7.20 -19.89 -7.99
N LEU A 133 -6.47 -19.28 -7.06
CA LEU A 133 -5.77 -18.00 -7.28
C LEU A 133 -4.66 -18.13 -8.35
N LEU A 134 -3.89 -19.21 -8.34
CA LEU A 134 -2.86 -19.47 -9.35
C LEU A 134 -3.47 -19.76 -10.72
N ALA A 135 -4.56 -20.53 -10.77
CA ALA A 135 -5.31 -20.79 -12.00
C ALA A 135 -5.87 -19.48 -12.57
N LEU A 136 -6.43 -18.62 -11.72
CA LEU A 136 -6.92 -17.30 -12.11
C LEU A 136 -5.78 -16.44 -12.68
N ALA A 137 -4.64 -16.36 -12.00
CA ALA A 137 -3.48 -15.59 -12.45
C ALA A 137 -2.95 -16.06 -13.82
N ARG A 138 -2.94 -17.37 -14.07
CA ARG A 138 -2.56 -17.95 -15.38
C ARG A 138 -3.55 -17.64 -16.51
N GLY A 139 -4.75 -17.15 -16.19
CA GLY A 139 -5.72 -16.70 -17.18
C GLY A 139 -5.40 -15.35 -17.81
N ALA A 140 -4.39 -14.61 -17.31
CA ALA A 140 -3.92 -13.39 -17.95
C ALA A 140 -3.17 -13.72 -19.27
N PRO A 141 -3.39 -12.95 -20.35
CA PRO A 141 -2.71 -13.20 -21.62
C PRO A 141 -1.20 -12.91 -21.52
N PRO A 142 -0.38 -13.51 -22.40
CA PRO A 142 1.03 -13.16 -22.50
C PRO A 142 1.22 -11.66 -22.77
N LEU A 143 2.24 -11.07 -22.16
CA LEU A 143 2.57 -9.67 -22.38
C LEU A 143 3.17 -9.47 -23.77
N SER A 144 2.62 -8.52 -24.51
CA SER A 144 3.17 -8.09 -25.79
C SER A 144 4.27 -7.05 -25.54
N GLY A 145 5.53 -7.45 -25.64
CA GLY A 145 6.64 -6.54 -25.47
C GLY A 145 7.96 -7.25 -25.25
N ARG A 146 9.04 -6.51 -25.39
CA ARG A 146 10.36 -6.97 -24.97
C ARG A 146 10.40 -6.98 -23.46
N ALA A 147 10.78 -8.12 -22.87
CA ALA A 147 11.04 -8.20 -21.44
C ALA A 147 12.08 -7.15 -21.06
N TRP A 148 11.80 -6.41 -20.00
CA TRP A 148 12.73 -5.44 -19.44
C TRP A 148 13.94 -6.17 -18.84
N ASP A 149 15.15 -5.76 -19.21
CA ASP A 149 16.40 -6.33 -18.71
C ASP A 149 17.14 -5.30 -17.84
N PRO A 150 17.29 -5.52 -16.53
CA PRO A 150 17.99 -4.60 -15.66
C PRO A 150 19.44 -4.36 -16.08
N GLU A 151 20.14 -5.38 -16.57
CA GLU A 151 21.55 -5.26 -16.91
C GLU A 151 21.75 -4.37 -18.13
N GLU A 152 20.89 -4.52 -19.13
CA GLU A 152 20.91 -3.67 -20.32
C GLU A 152 20.53 -2.24 -19.98
N GLU A 153 19.53 -2.01 -19.14
CA GLU A 153 19.12 -0.66 -18.77
C GLU A 153 20.17 0.04 -17.91
N ILE A 154 20.82 -0.68 -16.99
CA ILE A 154 21.96 -0.15 -16.24
C ILE A 154 23.12 0.17 -17.20
N ARG A 155 23.42 -0.71 -18.16
CA ARG A 155 24.48 -0.48 -19.14
C ARG A 155 24.19 0.75 -20.01
N ARG A 156 22.96 0.87 -20.55
CA ARG A 156 22.49 2.05 -21.28
C ARG A 156 22.60 3.32 -20.45
N ALA A 157 22.20 3.27 -19.18
CA ALA A 157 22.31 4.40 -18.27
C ALA A 157 23.78 4.79 -18.01
N MET A 158 24.68 3.81 -17.86
CA MET A 158 26.11 4.06 -17.69
C MET A 158 26.77 4.62 -18.96
N ASP A 159 26.40 4.11 -20.13
CA ASP A 159 26.91 4.56 -21.44
C ASP A 159 26.39 5.97 -21.79
N ALA A 160 25.19 6.33 -21.31
CA ALA A 160 24.60 7.65 -21.50
C ALA A 160 25.21 8.75 -20.62
N VAL A 161 26.10 8.42 -19.67
CA VAL A 161 26.83 9.42 -18.86
C VAL A 161 28.13 9.81 -19.57
N PRO A 162 28.22 11.03 -20.16
CA PRO A 162 29.45 11.46 -20.83
C PRO A 162 30.55 11.65 -19.78
N GLY A 163 31.67 10.93 -19.94
CA GLY A 163 32.88 11.10 -19.10
C GLY A 163 33.30 9.89 -18.26
N ALA A 164 32.50 8.81 -18.17
CA ALA A 164 32.89 7.61 -17.43
C ALA A 164 33.97 6.75 -18.14
N GLY A 165 34.24 7.03 -19.42
CA GLY A 165 35.19 6.30 -20.26
C GLY A 165 36.63 6.80 -20.27
N ALA A 166 36.95 7.91 -19.61
CA ALA A 166 38.35 8.34 -19.46
C ALA A 166 39.00 7.54 -18.32
N ARG A 167 39.43 6.30 -18.61
CA ARG A 167 40.42 5.60 -17.80
C ARG A 167 41.71 6.42 -17.84
N GLU A 168 41.90 7.25 -16.83
CA GLU A 168 43.16 7.89 -16.54
C GLU A 168 44.19 6.80 -16.22
N THR A 169 44.95 6.40 -17.25
CA THR A 169 46.18 5.63 -17.09
C THR A 169 47.20 6.56 -16.41
N GLY A 170 47.10 6.72 -15.09
CA GLY A 170 47.94 7.68 -14.38
C GLY A 170 47.85 7.55 -12.86
N ARG A 171 48.79 6.78 -12.29
CA ARG A 171 49.12 6.66 -10.85
C ARG A 171 48.03 6.11 -9.91
N ARG A 172 48.32 4.93 -9.36
CA ARG A 172 47.68 4.32 -8.18
C ARG A 172 47.81 5.25 -6.96
N GLY A 173 46.91 6.22 -6.82
CA GLY A 173 46.61 6.87 -5.56
C GLY A 173 45.51 6.07 -4.86
N ARG A 174 45.85 5.45 -3.72
CA ARG A 174 44.91 4.72 -2.85
C ARG A 174 43.71 5.62 -2.50
N TRP A 175 42.53 5.30 -3.02
CA TRP A 175 41.28 5.94 -2.60
C TRP A 175 40.86 5.38 -1.24
N SER A 176 40.69 6.27 -0.25
CA SER A 176 40.15 5.96 1.08
C SER A 176 38.83 6.72 1.25
N PRO A 177 37.68 6.07 1.53
CA PRO A 177 36.38 6.74 1.57
C PRO A 177 36.18 7.62 2.80
N TRP A 178 37.09 7.55 3.77
CA TRP A 178 36.96 8.24 5.06
C TRP A 178 38.20 9.11 5.30
N ARG A 179 38.21 10.33 4.73
CA ARG A 179 38.95 11.43 5.34
C ARG A 179 37.96 12.30 6.09
N ALA A 180 38.01 12.22 7.41
CA ALA A 180 37.43 13.23 8.28
C ALA A 180 37.99 14.60 7.86
N GLY A 181 37.09 15.52 7.48
CA GLY A 181 37.45 16.90 7.22
C GLY A 181 38.03 17.57 8.48
N PRO A 182 38.85 18.63 8.34
CA PRO A 182 39.42 19.31 9.49
C PRO A 182 38.31 19.90 10.36
N ARG A 183 38.41 19.66 11.68
CA ARG A 183 37.55 20.26 12.70
C ARG A 183 37.67 21.78 12.63
N SER A 184 36.57 22.47 12.32
CA SER A 184 36.47 23.93 12.47
C SER A 184 36.54 24.31 13.97
N PRO A 185 37.20 25.43 14.34
CA PRO A 185 37.38 25.79 15.75
C PRO A 185 36.07 26.23 16.40
N SER A 186 35.90 25.80 17.65
CA SER A 186 34.83 26.19 18.57
C SER A 186 34.68 27.71 18.67
N ARG A 187 33.52 28.23 18.29
CA ARG A 187 33.07 29.57 18.64
C ARG A 187 32.04 29.47 19.76
N THR A 188 32.52 29.65 20.98
CA THR A 188 31.73 29.98 22.16
C THR A 188 31.02 31.31 21.95
N ARG A 189 29.67 31.32 21.98
CA ARG A 189 28.87 32.51 22.29
C ARG A 189 27.67 32.12 23.15
N SER A 190 27.87 32.28 24.46
CA SER A 190 26.99 32.99 25.40
C SER A 190 25.48 32.96 25.13
N THR A 191 24.77 32.21 25.98
CA THR A 191 23.36 32.42 26.33
C THR A 191 23.14 33.78 26.99
N PRO A 192 21.97 34.39 26.79
CA PRO A 192 21.29 35.08 27.87
C PRO A 192 19.95 34.42 28.19
N SER A 193 19.78 33.99 29.45
CA SER A 193 18.48 34.00 30.14
C SER A 193 18.04 35.48 30.28
N CYS A 194 16.84 35.92 30.62
CA CYS A 194 15.59 35.47 31.25
C CYS A 194 14.60 36.61 30.85
N SER A 195 13.26 36.51 30.73
CA SER A 195 12.27 36.26 31.77
C SER A 195 10.87 36.67 31.25
N ARG A 196 9.85 35.88 31.60
CA ARG A 196 8.45 36.22 31.98
C ARG A 196 7.73 37.43 31.32
N ARG A 197 6.58 37.18 30.69
CA ARG A 197 5.20 37.26 31.29
C ARG A 197 4.09 36.90 30.28
N PRO A 198 2.89 36.48 30.75
CA PRO A 198 1.84 35.90 29.91
C PRO A 198 0.84 36.95 29.41
N GLY A 199 0.60 36.99 28.10
CA GLY A 199 -0.44 37.79 27.45
C GLY A 199 -1.70 36.97 27.22
N ARG A 200 -2.79 37.38 27.88
CA ARG A 200 -4.15 36.89 27.68
C ARG A 200 -4.60 37.17 26.24
N GLY A 201 -5.04 36.14 25.53
CA GLY A 201 -5.65 36.24 24.20
C GLY A 201 -6.97 35.47 24.21
N SER A 202 -8.05 36.23 24.12
CA SER A 202 -9.44 35.87 24.33
C SER A 202 -9.98 34.93 23.24
N PHE A 203 -10.62 33.83 23.64
CA PHE A 203 -11.53 33.05 22.79
C PHE A 203 -12.91 33.71 22.80
N PRO A 204 -13.52 34.02 21.64
CA PRO A 204 -14.96 34.22 21.58
C PRO A 204 -15.65 32.88 21.35
N SER A 205 -16.35 32.44 22.40
CA SER A 205 -17.43 31.46 22.34
C SER A 205 -18.59 32.00 21.50
N THR A 206 -19.15 31.20 20.59
CA THR A 206 -20.51 31.43 20.09
C THR A 206 -21.34 30.19 20.32
N ARG A 207 -22.46 30.40 21.02
CA ARG A 207 -23.41 29.40 21.49
C ARG A 207 -24.32 28.92 20.37
N PHE A 208 -24.75 27.68 20.54
CA PHE A 208 -26.06 27.11 20.23
C PHE A 208 -27.14 28.10 19.76
N GLY A 209 -27.71 27.80 18.59
CA GLY A 209 -29.03 28.25 18.15
C GLY A 209 -29.80 27.06 17.60
N THR A 210 -30.80 26.61 18.37
CA THR A 210 -31.88 25.69 17.98
C THR A 210 -32.93 26.40 17.13
N SER A 211 -33.36 25.82 16.02
CA SER A 211 -34.75 25.84 15.49
C SER A 211 -34.75 25.12 14.14
N ALA A 212 -35.47 24.02 13.99
CA ALA A 212 -36.87 23.92 13.54
C ALA A 212 -36.92 23.30 12.13
N SER A 213 -37.45 22.08 12.07
CA SER A 213 -38.00 21.42 10.89
C SER A 213 -39.13 22.28 10.27
N PRO A 214 -39.32 22.22 8.95
CA PRO A 214 -40.53 21.54 8.49
C PRO A 214 -40.37 20.74 7.17
N ARG A 215 -41.01 19.56 7.19
CA ARG A 215 -41.87 18.94 6.17
C ARG A 215 -41.43 18.93 4.69
N ALA A 216 -41.48 17.71 4.16
CA ALA A 216 -41.56 17.32 2.75
C ALA A 216 -42.65 18.07 1.94
N PRO A 217 -42.60 17.93 0.61
CA PRO A 217 -43.60 17.05 0.01
C PRO A 217 -43.03 16.03 -0.99
N ALA A 218 -43.73 14.90 -1.05
CA ALA A 218 -43.64 13.89 -2.08
C ALA A 218 -44.00 14.46 -3.45
N VAL A 219 -43.28 14.02 -4.49
CA VAL A 219 -43.80 13.97 -5.85
C VAL A 219 -43.32 12.66 -6.47
N TRP A 220 -44.29 12.02 -7.13
CA TRP A 220 -44.36 10.70 -7.74
C TRP A 220 -43.13 10.22 -8.51
#